data_AF-I2JNP7-F1
#
_entry.id   AF-I2JNP7-F1
#
_cell.length_a   1.000
_cell.length_b   1.000
_cell.length_c   1.000
_cell.angle_alpha   90.00
_cell.angle_beta   90.00
_cell.angle_gamma   90.00
#
_symmetry.space_group_name_H-M   'P 1'
#
loop_
_entity.id
_entity.type
_entity.pdbx_description
1 polymer ?
#
loop_
_entity_poly.entity_id
_entity_poly.type
_entity_poly.pdbx_seq_one_letter_code
_entity_poly.pdbx_strand_id
1 'polypeptide(L)'
;MKVEMMEKNIRNLVKSVFAAILILGVYVAICITANGETLKVMTGVIEKCAVLGGKSAEAHSHATIKTSSGSYLISSVSSCSVGSDVTIFVKRGILYFNTIYVAEIK
;
A
#
# COMPACT_ATOMS: atom_id res chain seq x y z
N MET A 1 -39.42 34.08 -5.81
CA MET A 1 -38.00 34.50 -5.78
C MET A 1 -37.14 33.78 -4.73
N LYS A 2 -37.34 33.94 -3.40
CA LYS A 2 -36.46 33.31 -2.38
C LYS A 2 -36.55 31.76 -2.35
N VAL A 3 -37.76 31.22 -2.53
CA VAL A 3 -38.02 29.77 -2.53
C VAL A 3 -37.46 29.10 -3.80
N GLU A 4 -37.70 29.68 -4.98
CA GLU A 4 -37.17 29.17 -6.25
C GLU A 4 -35.64 29.16 -6.31
N MET A 5 -35.00 30.17 -5.70
CA MET A 5 -33.54 30.24 -5.58
C MET A 5 -33.00 29.15 -4.65
N MET A 6 -33.71 28.85 -3.55
CA MET A 6 -33.35 27.78 -2.62
C MET A 6 -33.49 26.40 -3.28
N GLU A 7 -34.57 26.13 -4.00
CA GLU A 7 -34.76 24.88 -4.73
C GLU A 7 -33.70 24.66 -5.81
N LYS A 8 -33.31 25.72 -6.54
CA LYS A 8 -32.24 25.65 -7.55
C LYS A 8 -30.90 25.30 -6.91
N ASN A 9 -30.59 25.88 -5.76
CA ASN A 9 -29.36 25.57 -5.01
C ASN A 9 -29.35 24.13 -4.51
N ILE A 10 -30.48 23.62 -3.99
CA ILE A 10 -30.60 22.22 -3.57
C ILE A 10 -30.42 21.27 -4.75
N ARG A 11 -31.07 21.52 -5.90
CA ARG A 11 -30.89 20.69 -7.11
C ARG A 11 -29.44 20.66 -7.58
N ASN A 12 -28.74 21.80 -7.54
CA ASN A 12 -27.32 21.87 -7.90
C ASN A 12 -26.46 21.11 -6.90
N LEU A 13 -26.72 21.25 -5.60
CA LEU A 13 -26.02 20.50 -4.55
C LEU A 13 -26.18 18.99 -4.75
N VAL A 14 -27.40 18.51 -5.01
CA VAL A 14 -27.67 17.08 -5.26
C VAL A 14 -26.89 16.58 -6.48
N LYS A 15 -26.86 17.35 -7.57
CA LYS A 15 -26.06 17.00 -8.76
C LYS A 15 -24.56 16.93 -8.46
N SER A 16 -24.04 17.90 -7.71
CA SER A 16 -22.63 17.93 -7.32
C SER A 16 -22.26 16.76 -6.40
N VAL A 17 -23.12 16.43 -5.42
CA VAL A 17 -22.92 15.27 -4.54
C VAL A 17 -22.95 13.98 -5.34
N PHE A 18 -23.91 13.82 -6.26
CA PHE A 18 -23.99 12.63 -7.11
C PHE A 18 -22.74 12.48 -8.01
N ALA A 19 -22.28 13.57 -8.61
CA ALA A 19 -21.04 13.57 -9.39
C ALA A 19 -19.82 13.20 -8.54
N ALA A 20 -19.71 13.72 -7.31
CA ALA A 20 -18.63 13.39 -6.39
C ALA A 20 -18.63 11.89 -6.02
N ILE A 21 -19.81 11.30 -5.77
CA ILE A 21 -19.94 9.87 -5.48
C ILE A 21 -19.52 9.03 -6.69
N LEU A 22 -19.91 9.41 -7.91
CA LEU A 22 -19.49 8.70 -9.12
C LEU A 22 -17.97 8.74 -9.31
N ILE A 23 -17.36 9.93 -9.14
CA ILE A 23 -15.90 10.09 -9.24
C ILE A 23 -15.20 9.22 -8.19
N LEU A 24 -15.69 9.23 -6.95
CA LEU A 24 -15.14 8.43 -5.88
C LEU A 24 -15.27 6.92 -6.18
N GLY A 25 -16.42 6.48 -6.70
CA GLY A 25 -16.65 5.10 -7.11
C GLY A 25 -15.67 4.63 -8.19
N VAL A 26 -15.45 5.46 -9.22
CA VAL A 26 -14.46 5.18 -10.27
C VAL A 26 -13.05 5.13 -9.69
N TYR A 27 -12.69 6.06 -8.82
CA TYR A 27 -11.38 6.08 -8.16
C TYR A 27 -11.12 4.81 -7.35
N VAL A 28 -12.10 4.38 -6.55
CA VAL A 28 -12.02 3.15 -5.76
C VAL A 28 -11.89 1.92 -6.67
N ALA A 29 -12.64 1.85 -7.76
CA ALA A 29 -12.54 0.74 -8.71
C ALA A 29 -11.11 0.62 -9.29
N ILE A 30 -10.52 1.74 -9.73
CA ILE A 30 -9.14 1.78 -10.24
C ILE A 30 -8.16 1.31 -9.16
N CYS A 31 -8.30 1.84 -7.95
CA CYS A 31 -7.47 1.50 -6.80
C CYS A 31 -7.47 -0.01 -6.50
N ILE A 32 -8.63 -0.67 -6.56
CA ILE A 32 -8.75 -2.11 -6.34
C ILE A 32 -8.07 -2.89 -7.48
N THR A 33 -8.28 -2.50 -8.74
CA THR A 33 -7.70 -3.21 -9.89
C THR A 33 -6.17 -3.15 -9.95
N ALA A 34 -5.57 -2.06 -9.48
CA ALA A 34 -4.13 -1.87 -9.49
C ALA A 34 -3.44 -2.36 -8.20
N ASN A 35 -4.20 -2.84 -7.21
CA ASN A 35 -3.65 -3.29 -5.94
C ASN A 35 -2.78 -4.55 -6.15
N GLY A 36 -1.56 -4.52 -5.61
CA GLY A 36 -0.60 -5.62 -5.70
C GLY A 36 0.22 -5.65 -7.00
N GLU A 37 -0.01 -4.71 -7.92
CA GLU A 37 0.82 -4.53 -9.12
C GLU A 37 2.29 -4.34 -8.74
N THR A 38 3.19 -5.14 -9.30
CA THR A 38 4.64 -4.98 -9.08
C THR A 38 5.15 -3.81 -9.90
N LEU A 39 5.52 -2.73 -9.20
CA LEU A 39 6.06 -1.51 -9.80
C LEU A 39 7.55 -1.62 -10.10
N LYS A 40 8.28 -2.29 -9.22
CA LYS A 40 9.73 -2.43 -9.32
C LYS A 40 10.20 -3.69 -8.62
N VAL A 41 11.23 -4.31 -9.16
CA VAL A 41 11.97 -5.39 -8.50
C VAL A 41 13.36 -4.89 -8.15
N MET A 42 13.80 -5.19 -6.93
CA MET A 42 15.10 -4.83 -6.40
C MET A 42 15.72 -6.05 -5.72
N THR A 43 17.01 -5.97 -5.41
CA THR A 43 17.72 -6.99 -4.64
C THR A 43 18.35 -6.36 -3.40
N GLY A 44 18.60 -7.19 -2.40
CA GLY A 44 19.28 -6.79 -1.18
C GLY A 44 19.77 -7.99 -0.39
N VAL A 45 20.38 -7.71 0.75
CA VAL A 45 20.91 -8.72 1.67
C VAL A 45 20.30 -8.48 3.05
N ILE A 46 19.91 -9.56 3.73
CA ILE A 46 19.43 -9.49 5.12
C ILE A 46 20.61 -9.18 6.04
N GLU A 47 20.57 -8.07 6.75
CA GLU A 47 21.59 -7.72 7.76
C GLU A 47 21.19 -8.12 9.17
N LYS A 48 19.89 -8.07 9.49
CA LYS A 48 19.38 -8.41 10.82
C LYS A 48 18.05 -9.13 10.72
N CYS A 49 17.85 -10.10 11.59
CA CYS A 49 16.58 -10.77 11.80
C CYS A 49 16.03 -10.38 13.16
N ALA A 50 14.74 -10.09 13.22
CA ALA A 50 14.00 -9.81 14.45
C ALA A 50 12.66 -10.54 14.39
N VAL A 51 12.22 -11.11 15.50
CA VAL A 51 10.85 -11.61 15.63
C VAL A 51 10.03 -10.51 16.27
N LEU A 52 9.05 -9.98 15.54
CA LEU A 52 8.10 -9.01 16.09
C LEU A 52 6.81 -9.77 16.39
N GLY A 53 6.39 -9.71 17.64
CA GLY A 53 5.16 -10.31 18.14
C GLY A 53 4.68 -9.55 19.36
N GLY A 54 3.37 -9.58 19.60
CA GLY A 54 2.73 -8.97 20.77
C GLY A 54 1.92 -10.00 21.55
N LYS A 55 1.41 -9.64 22.75
CA LYS A 55 0.63 -10.57 23.60
C LYS A 55 -0.55 -11.24 22.90
N SER A 56 -1.11 -10.63 21.86
CA SER A 56 -2.26 -11.16 21.10
C SER A 56 -2.00 -11.28 19.58
N ALA A 57 -0.79 -10.95 19.11
CA ALA A 57 -0.46 -10.99 17.69
C ALA A 57 0.53 -12.13 17.44
N GLU A 58 0.29 -12.92 16.41
CA GLU A 58 1.20 -14.00 16.00
C GLU A 58 2.60 -13.43 15.78
N ALA A 59 3.60 -14.15 16.28
CA ALA A 59 4.98 -13.77 16.11
C ALA A 59 5.37 -13.95 14.64
N HIS A 60 5.80 -12.87 14.00
CA HIS A 60 6.29 -12.89 12.63
C HIS A 60 7.78 -12.54 12.59
N SER A 61 8.51 -13.23 11.72
CA SER A 61 9.91 -12.93 11.45
C SER A 61 10.02 -11.73 10.51
N HIS A 62 10.80 -10.74 10.90
CA HIS A 62 11.12 -9.55 10.13
C HIS A 62 12.63 -9.50 9.87
N ALA A 63 12.98 -9.03 8.67
CA ALA A 63 14.35 -8.75 8.27
C ALA A 63 14.57 -7.26 8.11
N THR A 64 15.69 -6.74 8.64
CA THR A 64 16.31 -5.52 8.12
C THR A 64 17.14 -5.90 6.90
N ILE A 65 16.76 -5.36 5.75
CA ILE A 65 17.37 -5.66 4.46
C ILE A 65 18.09 -4.41 3.98
N LYS A 66 19.36 -4.56 3.58
CA LYS A 66 20.10 -3.54 2.86
C LYS A 66 19.94 -3.75 1.36
N THR A 67 19.36 -2.78 0.67
CA THR A 67 19.20 -2.82 -0.78
C THR A 67 20.54 -2.66 -1.49
N SER A 68 20.60 -3.09 -2.75
CA SER A 68 21.76 -2.83 -3.63
C SER A 68 22.06 -1.34 -3.82
N SER A 69 21.09 -0.45 -3.62
CA SER A 69 21.27 1.01 -3.61
C SER A 69 21.79 1.58 -2.29
N GLY A 70 22.01 0.74 -1.27
CA GLY A 70 22.49 1.14 0.06
C GLY A 70 21.40 1.65 1.02
N SER A 71 20.12 1.58 0.62
CA SER A 71 18.99 1.92 1.49
C SER A 71 18.64 0.76 2.41
N TYR A 72 17.98 1.03 3.53
CA TYR A 72 17.51 0.00 4.46
C TYR A 72 15.99 -0.12 4.43
N LEU A 73 15.50 -1.35 4.49
CA LEU A 73 14.08 -1.70 4.52
C LEU A 73 13.84 -2.69 5.66
N ILE A 74 12.65 -2.65 6.25
CA ILE A 74 12.19 -3.69 7.18
C ILE A 74 10.99 -4.37 6.52
N SER A 75 11.05 -5.70 6.37
CA SER A 75 9.96 -6.47 5.78
C SER A 75 9.79 -7.80 6.50
N SER A 76 8.57 -8.32 6.50
CA SER A 76 8.28 -9.67 6.99
C SER A 76 8.84 -10.70 6.02
N VAL A 77 9.54 -11.71 6.52
CA VAL A 77 10.11 -12.81 5.74
C VAL A 77 9.90 -14.12 6.49
N SER A 78 9.47 -15.17 5.80
CA SER A 78 9.13 -16.46 6.42
C SER A 78 10.32 -17.15 7.09
N SER A 79 11.49 -17.11 6.45
CA SER A 79 12.69 -17.86 6.90
C SER A 79 13.92 -16.94 7.04
N CYS A 80 13.83 -15.93 7.89
CA CYS A 80 14.89 -14.93 8.02
C CYS A 80 16.26 -15.55 8.38
N SER A 81 17.27 -15.28 7.54
CA SER A 81 18.66 -15.65 7.79
C SER A 81 19.59 -14.51 7.40
N VAL A 82 20.48 -14.11 8.30
CA VAL A 82 21.45 -13.03 8.05
C VAL A 82 22.42 -13.45 6.94
N GLY A 83 22.71 -12.53 6.02
CA GLY A 83 23.55 -12.77 4.85
C GLY A 83 22.82 -13.35 3.64
N SER A 84 21.54 -13.75 3.77
CA SER A 84 20.76 -14.25 2.64
C SER A 84 20.42 -13.14 1.65
N ASP A 85 20.59 -13.46 0.36
CA ASP A 85 20.10 -12.64 -0.73
C ASP A 85 18.57 -12.69 -0.81
N VAL A 86 17.97 -11.51 -0.98
CA VAL A 86 16.52 -11.37 -1.13
C VAL A 86 16.17 -10.60 -2.38
N THR A 87 15.05 -10.99 -2.99
CA THR A 87 14.36 -10.21 -4.02
C THR A 87 13.27 -9.40 -3.35
N ILE A 88 13.28 -8.09 -3.59
CA ILE A 88 12.32 -7.15 -3.03
C ILE A 88 11.38 -6.71 -4.15
N PHE A 89 10.10 -6.99 -3.96
CA PHE A 89 9.03 -6.54 -4.83
C PHE A 89 8.41 -5.28 -4.24
N VAL A 90 8.56 -4.18 -4.96
CA VAL A 90 7.89 -2.92 -4.67
C VAL A 90 6.53 -2.99 -5.35
N LYS A 91 5.47 -3.20 -4.58
CA LYS A 91 4.11 -3.35 -5.07
C LYS A 91 3.29 -2.09 -4.81
N ARG A 92 2.37 -1.78 -5.70
CA ARG A 92 1.35 -0.77 -5.49
C ARG A 92 0.38 -1.24 -4.42
N GLY A 93 0.08 -0.38 -3.47
CA GLY A 93 -0.93 -0.68 -2.47
C GLY A 93 -2.33 -0.26 -2.89
N ILE A 94 -3.30 -0.59 -2.04
CA ILE A 94 -4.72 -0.42 -2.32
C ILE A 94 -5.14 1.03 -2.50
N LEU A 95 -4.46 1.98 -1.86
CA LEU A 95 -4.70 3.41 -2.03
C LEU A 95 -3.53 3.94 -2.87
N TYR A 96 -3.52 3.66 -4.18
CA TYR A 96 -2.58 4.02 -5.27
C TYR A 96 -1.27 4.80 -4.98
N PHE A 97 -1.28 5.75 -4.05
CA PHE A 97 -0.17 6.46 -3.43
C PHE A 97 0.62 5.68 -2.37
N ASN A 98 0.12 4.56 -1.83
CA ASN A 98 0.86 3.75 -0.88
C ASN A 98 1.68 2.64 -1.58
N THR A 99 2.84 2.34 -1.01
CA THR A 99 3.77 1.33 -1.53
C THR A 99 3.92 0.21 -0.52
N ILE A 100 3.91 -1.03 -1.00
CA ILE A 100 4.10 -2.24 -0.19
C ILE A 100 5.42 -2.88 -0.61
N TYR A 101 6.26 -3.21 0.37
CA TYR A 101 7.52 -3.91 0.13
C TYR A 101 7.39 -5.36 0.57
N VAL A 102 7.42 -6.27 -0.39
CA VAL A 102 7.44 -7.72 -0.13
C VAL A 102 8.84 -8.24 -0.41
N ALA A 103 9.45 -8.91 0.56
CA ALA A 103 10.76 -9.53 0.38
C ALA A 103 10.63 -11.05 0.35
N GLU A 104 11.26 -11.67 -0.64
CA GLU A 104 11.33 -13.12 -0.78
C GLU A 104 12.80 -13.54 -0.84
N ILE A 105 13.13 -14.60 -0.11
CA ILE A 105 14.48 -15.18 -0.13
C ILE A 105 14.67 -15.86 -1.49
N LYS A 106 15.83 -15.62 -2.12
CA LYS A 106 16.19 -16.25 -3.39
C LYS A 106 16.40 -17.75 -3.26
#